data_AF-A0AAV0XDG2-F1
#
_entry.id   AF-A0AAV0XDG2-F1
#
_cell.length_a   1.000
_cell.length_b   1.000
_cell.length_c   1.000
_cell.angle_alpha   90.00
_cell.angle_beta   90.00
_cell.angle_gamma   90.00
#
_symmetry.space_group_name_H-M   'P 1'
#
loop_
_entity.id
_entity.type
_entity.pdbx_description
1 polymer ?
#
loop_
_entity_poly.entity_id
_entity_poly.type
_entity_poly.pdbx_seq_one_letter_code
_entity_poly.pdbx_strand_id
1 'polypeptide(L)'
;MSRQAGTSSDHQFDPEDFPNHFYRHDSGSEDEDNVPNVKKMRMLTRTQVREEAKLQSVRSIILEEELIQIQADPQNPDHFDQLLSYNPNSSFIWIKYMDCHVQAKDLEKARATAKRALSTIHAREKQEKLNIWTALLALEELHGTKETFKQTMDDALRSCDEYQIYIKVLEMFAKSSRLKELDELITEINGKFSNSIDAYLQCATVYFKLNKSDKARFIFQKALSNLPAKSHITMISEFALMENSDGSPEEAQTLFENILTCHPSRIDIWCLYVDMMTKSNRIDLARQTLERATLQQLVRKKRKSMLFKWMKFEGTYGTREDIKKYREKLIIFEI
;
A
#
# COMPACT_ATOMS: atom_id res chain seq x y z
N MET A 1 38.53 -54.29 -26.80
CA MET A 1 37.16 -54.06 -26.28
C MET A 1 37.25 -53.04 -25.15
N SER A 2 37.09 -51.75 -25.46
CA SER A 2 36.98 -50.69 -24.45
C SER A 2 36.00 -49.64 -24.97
N ARG A 3 34.91 -49.46 -24.21
CA ARG A 3 33.81 -48.55 -24.50
C ARG A 3 34.24 -47.10 -24.24
N GLN A 4 33.98 -46.22 -25.21
CA GLN A 4 33.95 -44.77 -25.02
C GLN A 4 32.65 -44.39 -24.28
N ALA A 5 32.78 -43.61 -23.21
CA ALA A 5 31.68 -42.97 -22.50
C ALA A 5 31.36 -41.63 -23.18
N GLY A 6 30.14 -41.49 -23.69
CA GLY A 6 29.60 -40.25 -24.24
C GLY A 6 28.80 -39.48 -23.18
N THR A 7 29.27 -38.27 -22.89
CA THR A 7 28.52 -37.01 -22.73
C THR A 7 27.13 -37.07 -22.08
N SER A 8 27.00 -36.51 -20.87
CA SER A 8 25.76 -35.90 -20.40
C SER A 8 26.07 -34.44 -20.07
N SER A 9 25.61 -33.53 -20.93
CA SER A 9 25.68 -32.08 -20.68
C SER A 9 24.55 -31.70 -19.74
N ASP A 10 24.90 -31.21 -18.56
CA ASP A 10 24.00 -30.45 -17.70
C ASP A 10 23.44 -29.26 -18.48
N HIS A 11 22.16 -29.35 -18.87
CA HIS A 11 21.39 -28.16 -19.23
C HIS A 11 20.76 -27.62 -17.95
N GLN A 12 21.50 -26.70 -17.33
CA GLN A 12 20.98 -25.75 -16.37
C GLN A 12 19.84 -24.95 -17.03
N PHE A 13 18.68 -25.03 -16.40
CA PHE A 13 17.45 -24.35 -16.80
C PHE A 13 17.56 -22.87 -16.44
N ASP A 14 17.67 -22.00 -17.44
CA ASP A 14 17.82 -20.56 -17.25
C ASP A 14 16.43 -19.89 -17.13
N PRO A 15 16.12 -19.17 -16.03
CA PRO A 15 14.77 -18.63 -15.78
C PRO A 15 14.31 -17.51 -16.72
N GLU A 16 15.13 -17.06 -17.67
CA GLU A 16 14.83 -15.95 -18.58
C GLU A 16 14.21 -16.36 -19.93
N ASP A 17 14.07 -17.66 -20.20
CA ASP A 17 13.75 -18.15 -21.54
C ASP A 17 12.26 -18.13 -21.95
N PHE A 18 11.38 -17.42 -21.23
CA PHE A 18 9.98 -17.30 -21.67
C PHE A 18 9.38 -15.88 -21.63
N PRO A 19 8.60 -15.49 -22.65
CA PRO A 19 8.22 -14.09 -22.88
C PRO A 19 7.28 -13.53 -21.81
N ASN A 20 7.56 -12.27 -21.47
CA ASN A 20 6.91 -11.42 -20.46
C ASN A 20 5.42 -11.07 -20.71
N HIS A 21 4.69 -11.86 -21.52
CA HIS A 21 3.37 -11.52 -22.05
C HIS A 21 2.19 -11.99 -21.15
N PHE A 22 2.44 -12.79 -20.11
CA PHE A 22 1.35 -13.35 -19.29
C PHE A 22 0.88 -12.48 -18.11
N TYR A 23 1.50 -11.32 -17.88
CA TYR A 23 1.08 -10.36 -16.84
C TYR A 23 0.12 -9.27 -17.34
N ARG A 24 -0.49 -9.41 -18.52
CA ARG A 24 -1.61 -8.54 -18.88
C ARG A 24 -2.87 -9.02 -18.18
N HIS A 25 -3.31 -8.26 -17.19
CA HIS A 25 -4.70 -8.25 -16.74
C HIS A 25 -5.59 -7.95 -17.95
N ASP A 26 -6.15 -9.00 -18.52
CA ASP A 26 -7.17 -8.90 -19.56
C ASP A 26 -8.54 -8.89 -18.88
N SER A 27 -8.97 -7.69 -18.48
CA SER A 27 -10.38 -7.39 -18.27
C SER A 27 -10.85 -6.61 -19.50
N GLY A 28 -11.03 -7.33 -20.60
CA GLY A 28 -11.69 -6.83 -21.81
C GLY A 28 -13.19 -7.12 -21.75
N SER A 29 -13.98 -6.09 -21.46
CA SER A 29 -15.31 -5.93 -22.04
C SER A 29 -15.13 -5.11 -23.30
N GLU A 30 -15.44 -5.73 -24.45
CA GLU A 30 -15.51 -5.06 -25.75
C GLU A 30 -16.68 -4.08 -25.74
N ASP A 31 -16.38 -2.80 -25.99
CA ASP A 31 -17.24 -1.87 -26.71
C ASP A 31 -16.32 -0.74 -27.24
N GLU A 32 -16.10 -0.74 -28.56
CA GLU A 32 -15.46 0.35 -29.30
C GLU A 32 -16.39 1.57 -29.32
N ASP A 33 -15.93 2.73 -28.85
CA ASP A 33 -15.47 3.81 -29.76
C ASP A 33 -15.31 5.18 -29.06
N ASN A 34 -14.21 5.84 -29.42
CA ASN A 34 -14.04 7.29 -29.59
C ASN A 34 -13.73 8.21 -28.38
N VAL A 35 -12.44 8.45 -28.06
CA VAL A 35 -11.93 9.70 -27.42
C VAL A 35 -10.49 10.04 -27.89
N PRO A 36 -10.09 11.32 -28.08
CA PRO A 36 -8.93 11.71 -28.88
C PRO A 36 -7.57 11.75 -28.16
N ASN A 37 -6.54 11.41 -28.94
CA ASN A 37 -5.11 11.76 -28.87
C ASN A 37 -4.59 12.54 -27.64
N VAL A 38 -4.09 11.81 -26.63
CA VAL A 38 -3.32 12.37 -25.50
C VAL A 38 -1.83 12.36 -25.84
N LYS A 39 -1.20 13.54 -25.75
CA LYS A 39 0.21 13.81 -26.02
C LYS A 39 1.12 12.85 -25.21
N LYS A 40 1.98 12.10 -25.91
CA LYS A 40 3.03 11.26 -25.32
C LYS A 40 3.94 12.08 -24.39
N MET A 41 3.88 11.82 -23.08
CA MET A 41 4.93 12.23 -22.14
C MET A 41 6.26 11.59 -22.57
N ARG A 42 7.31 12.40 -22.76
CA ARG A 42 8.66 11.91 -23.02
C ARG A 42 9.13 11.15 -21.78
N MET A 43 9.26 9.83 -21.91
CA MET A 43 9.97 9.00 -20.93
C MET A 43 11.41 9.50 -20.82
N LEU A 44 11.84 9.86 -19.62
CA LEU A 44 13.23 10.21 -19.32
C LEU A 44 14.14 9.02 -19.64
N THR A 45 15.29 9.32 -20.23
CA THR A 45 16.25 8.30 -20.68
C THR A 45 16.83 7.58 -19.47
N ARG A 46 17.13 6.27 -19.57
CA ARG A 46 17.69 5.45 -18.45
C ARG A 46 18.94 6.06 -17.79
N THR A 47 19.67 6.90 -18.53
CA THR A 47 20.81 7.70 -18.04
C THR A 47 20.38 8.88 -17.16
N GLN A 48 19.34 9.62 -17.56
CA GLN A 48 18.78 10.75 -16.81
C GLN A 48 18.15 10.29 -15.48
N VAL A 49 17.43 9.17 -15.49
CA VAL A 49 16.89 8.56 -14.25
C VAL A 49 18.01 8.16 -13.30
N ARG A 50 19.15 7.69 -13.82
CA ARG A 50 20.32 7.31 -13.01
C ARG A 50 21.08 8.52 -12.48
N GLU A 51 21.14 9.61 -13.24
CA GLU A 51 21.72 10.90 -12.79
C GLU A 51 20.84 11.58 -11.74
N GLU A 52 19.53 11.59 -11.93
CA GLU A 52 18.57 12.08 -10.93
C GLU A 52 18.63 11.23 -9.66
N ALA A 53 18.72 9.90 -9.78
CA ALA A 53 18.90 9.01 -8.62
C ALA A 53 20.23 9.28 -7.89
N LYS A 54 21.31 9.57 -8.62
CA LYS A 54 22.61 9.95 -8.02
C LYS A 54 22.57 11.33 -7.35
N LEU A 55 21.90 12.31 -7.96
CA LEU A 55 21.70 13.63 -7.38
C LEU A 55 20.81 13.57 -6.15
N GLN A 56 19.77 12.73 -6.18
CA GLN A 56 18.92 12.46 -5.02
C GLN A 56 19.69 11.73 -3.93
N SER A 57 20.55 10.76 -4.26
CA SER A 57 21.38 10.09 -3.26
C SER A 57 22.41 11.03 -2.64
N VAL A 58 23.05 11.90 -3.44
CA VAL A 58 24.00 12.90 -2.93
C VAL A 58 23.26 13.94 -2.08
N ARG A 59 22.08 14.41 -2.51
CA ARG A 59 21.23 15.29 -1.68
C ARG A 59 20.81 14.63 -0.38
N SER A 60 20.49 13.33 -0.42
CA SER A 60 20.12 12.57 0.78
C SER A 60 21.30 12.43 1.73
N ILE A 61 22.52 12.17 1.21
CA ILE A 61 23.75 12.10 2.01
C ILE A 61 24.12 13.46 2.61
N ILE A 62 24.01 14.55 1.84
CA ILE A 62 24.24 15.92 2.33
C ILE A 62 23.22 16.28 3.40
N LEU A 63 21.93 15.99 3.16
CA LEU A 63 20.89 16.14 4.17
C LEU A 63 21.18 15.29 5.41
N GLU A 64 21.70 14.08 5.25
CA GLU A 64 22.02 13.16 6.35
C GLU A 64 23.25 13.61 7.16
N GLU A 65 24.30 14.14 6.51
CA GLU A 65 25.43 14.80 7.17
C GLU A 65 25.03 16.10 7.88
N GLU A 66 24.21 16.94 7.24
CA GLU A 66 23.65 18.15 7.83
C GLU A 66 22.69 17.80 9.00
N LEU A 67 22.02 16.65 8.93
CA LEU A 67 21.17 16.12 10.00
C LEU A 67 21.94 15.61 11.21
N ILE A 68 23.08 14.96 10.97
CA ILE A 68 24.01 14.56 12.03
C ILE A 68 24.57 15.79 12.74
N GLN A 69 24.77 16.91 12.03
CA GLN A 69 25.12 18.20 12.64
C GLN A 69 23.95 18.84 13.40
N ILE A 70 22.70 18.74 12.91
CA ILE A 70 21.50 19.22 13.63
C ILE A 70 21.29 18.44 14.95
N GLN A 71 21.65 17.16 15.01
CA GLN A 71 21.66 16.40 16.27
C GLN A 71 22.76 16.84 17.25
N ALA A 72 23.81 17.51 16.76
CA ALA A 72 24.97 17.90 17.56
C ALA A 72 24.81 19.25 18.27
N ASP A 73 23.93 20.16 17.81
CA ASP A 73 23.76 21.48 18.45
C ASP A 73 22.28 21.96 18.45
N PRO A 74 21.51 21.74 19.54
CA PRO A 74 20.05 21.75 19.49
C PRO A 74 19.33 23.12 19.61
N GLN A 75 20.00 24.28 19.47
CA GLN A 75 19.44 25.53 20.05
C GLN A 75 19.57 26.84 19.25
N ASN A 76 20.05 26.90 18.00
CA ASN A 76 20.16 28.20 17.30
C ASN A 76 19.09 28.41 16.20
N PRO A 77 18.08 29.29 16.41
CA PRO A 77 17.09 29.64 15.39
C PRO A 77 17.70 30.27 14.13
N ASP A 78 18.84 30.95 14.24
CA ASP A 78 19.51 31.62 13.12
C ASP A 78 20.07 30.60 12.10
N HIS A 79 20.46 29.41 12.57
CA HIS A 79 20.96 28.33 11.72
C HIS A 79 19.85 27.74 10.85
N PHE A 80 18.63 27.60 11.40
CA PHE A 80 17.48 27.17 10.62
C PHE A 80 17.10 28.18 9.54
N ASP A 81 17.16 29.49 9.84
CA ASP A 81 16.90 30.53 8.84
C ASP A 81 17.94 30.50 7.70
N GLN A 82 19.21 30.21 8.00
CA GLN A 82 20.23 29.97 6.98
C GLN A 82 19.91 28.75 6.11
N LEU A 83 19.53 27.61 6.71
CA LEU A 83 19.17 26.40 5.96
C LEU A 83 17.93 26.60 5.07
N LEU A 84 16.95 27.34 5.55
CA LEU A 84 15.74 27.69 4.81
C LEU A 84 16.02 28.63 3.63
N SER A 85 17.09 29.43 3.69
CA SER A 85 17.53 30.25 2.56
C SER A 85 18.02 29.39 1.37
N TYR A 86 18.65 28.24 1.66
CA TYR A 86 19.10 27.31 0.64
C TYR A 86 17.97 26.40 0.14
N ASN A 87 17.10 25.92 1.05
CA ASN A 87 16.05 24.95 0.74
C ASN A 87 14.69 25.36 1.32
N PRO A 88 14.02 26.38 0.75
CA PRO A 88 12.77 26.92 1.30
C PRO A 88 11.57 25.97 1.20
N ASN A 89 11.61 25.01 0.27
CA ASN A 89 10.52 24.08 -0.01
C ASN A 89 10.54 22.81 0.85
N SER A 90 11.58 22.58 1.67
CA SER A 90 11.73 21.34 2.44
C SER A 90 10.87 21.36 3.71
N SER A 91 9.77 20.59 3.73
CA SER A 91 8.93 20.43 4.93
C SER A 91 9.70 19.85 6.10
N PHE A 92 10.72 19.02 5.83
CA PHE A 92 11.54 18.41 6.87
C PHE A 92 12.28 19.44 7.73
N ILE A 93 12.91 20.44 7.09
CA ILE A 93 13.64 21.51 7.80
C ILE A 93 12.66 22.36 8.61
N TRP A 94 11.50 22.68 8.04
CA TRP A 94 10.44 23.41 8.74
C TRP A 94 9.90 22.64 9.96
N ILE A 95 9.69 21.33 9.85
CA ILE A 95 9.22 20.49 10.96
C ILE A 95 10.26 20.42 12.08
N LYS A 96 11.55 20.30 11.73
CA LYS A 96 12.63 20.34 12.73
C LYS A 96 12.75 21.68 13.42
N TYR A 97 12.58 22.76 12.66
CA TYR A 97 12.56 24.11 13.24
C TYR A 97 11.36 24.29 14.20
N MET A 98 10.19 23.78 13.85
CA MET A 98 9.04 23.73 14.76
C MET A 98 9.34 22.89 16.01
N ASP A 99 9.92 21.69 15.86
CA ASP A 99 10.26 20.80 16.98
C ASP A 99 11.22 21.46 17.97
N CYS A 100 12.19 22.23 17.49
CA CYS A 100 13.08 23.03 18.35
C CYS A 100 12.29 24.04 19.21
N HIS A 101 11.34 24.77 18.63
CA HIS A 101 10.46 25.69 19.39
C HIS A 101 9.55 24.95 20.38
N VAL A 102 9.11 23.74 20.03
CA VAL A 102 8.32 22.88 20.93
C VAL A 102 9.16 22.42 22.12
N GLN A 103 10.41 22.01 21.90
CA GLN A 103 11.35 21.66 22.96
C GLN A 103 11.67 22.85 23.87
N ALA A 104 11.75 24.06 23.30
CA ALA A 104 11.88 25.32 24.03
C ALA A 104 10.59 25.75 24.76
N LYS A 105 9.48 25.01 24.61
CA LYS A 105 8.13 25.32 25.13
C LYS A 105 7.49 26.61 24.57
N ASP A 106 8.04 27.16 23.48
CA ASP A 106 7.52 28.34 22.79
C ASP A 106 6.49 27.93 21.72
N LEU A 107 5.30 27.52 22.15
CA LEU A 107 4.24 27.02 21.25
C LEU A 107 3.74 28.07 20.24
N GLU A 108 3.73 29.34 20.62
CA GLU A 108 3.32 30.43 19.72
C GLU A 108 4.30 30.61 18.56
N LYS A 109 5.61 30.51 18.82
CA LYS A 109 6.65 30.56 17.80
C LYS A 109 6.63 29.32 16.90
N ALA A 110 6.33 28.15 17.45
CA ALA A 110 6.14 26.94 16.65
C ALA A 110 4.98 27.09 15.65
N ARG A 111 3.83 27.63 16.08
CA ARG A 111 2.68 27.93 15.20
C ARG A 111 3.01 28.99 14.15
N ALA A 112 3.68 30.08 14.56
CA ALA A 112 4.09 31.14 13.65
C ALA A 112 5.06 30.63 12.58
N THR A 113 6.02 29.78 12.98
CA THR A 113 6.95 29.10 12.08
C THR A 113 6.23 28.24 11.06
N ALA A 114 5.21 27.48 11.48
CA ALA A 114 4.45 26.64 10.56
C ALA A 114 3.62 27.46 9.56
N LYS A 115 3.01 28.56 10.01
CA LYS A 115 2.30 29.50 9.11
C LYS A 115 3.26 30.13 8.11
N ARG A 116 4.47 30.50 8.56
CA ARG A 116 5.56 30.96 7.70
C ARG A 116 5.90 29.89 6.65
N ALA A 117 6.10 28.65 7.07
CA ALA A 117 6.36 27.52 6.18
C ALA A 117 5.29 27.36 5.09
N LEU A 118 4.01 27.38 5.47
CA LEU A 118 2.89 27.25 4.52
C LEU A 118 2.82 28.38 3.47
N SER A 119 3.27 29.58 3.86
CA SER A 119 3.35 30.75 2.98
C SER A 119 4.59 30.74 2.07
N THR A 120 5.72 30.23 2.57
CA THR A 120 6.99 30.19 1.85
C THR A 120 7.03 29.05 0.84
N ILE A 121 6.45 27.89 1.19
CA ILE A 121 6.47 26.71 0.31
C ILE A 121 5.60 26.94 -0.91
N HIS A 122 6.18 26.64 -2.07
CA HIS A 122 5.53 26.80 -3.34
C HIS A 122 4.22 26.00 -3.42
N ALA A 123 3.15 26.60 -3.96
CA ALA A 123 1.81 25.99 -4.01
C ALA A 123 1.75 24.66 -4.80
N ARG A 124 2.73 24.42 -5.68
CA ARG A 124 2.87 23.16 -6.44
C ARG A 124 3.27 21.98 -5.56
N GLU A 125 4.00 22.22 -4.47
CA GLU A 125 4.49 21.18 -3.56
C GLU A 125 3.41 20.80 -2.53
N LYS A 126 2.36 20.12 -3.01
CA LYS A 126 1.21 19.72 -2.18
C LYS A 126 1.61 18.78 -1.04
N GLN A 127 2.57 17.88 -1.28
CA GLN A 127 3.04 16.91 -0.29
C GLN A 127 3.79 17.59 0.86
N GLU A 128 4.65 18.57 0.56
CA GLU A 128 5.40 19.31 1.57
C GLU A 128 4.45 20.13 2.47
N LYS A 129 3.40 20.73 1.87
CA LYS A 129 2.35 21.41 2.65
C LYS A 129 1.55 20.44 3.52
N LEU A 130 1.20 19.27 3.00
CA LEU A 130 0.51 18.22 3.77
C LEU A 130 1.34 17.79 4.99
N ASN A 131 2.66 17.64 4.83
CA ASN A 131 3.55 17.29 5.93
C ASN A 131 3.55 18.35 7.04
N ILE A 132 3.57 19.64 6.68
CA ILE A 132 3.50 20.73 7.66
C ILE A 132 2.15 20.80 8.35
N TRP A 133 1.04 20.64 7.61
CA TRP A 133 -0.28 20.56 8.21
C TRP A 133 -0.39 19.39 9.18
N THR A 134 0.18 18.23 8.83
CA THR A 134 0.23 17.06 9.72
C THR A 134 1.03 17.35 10.99
N ALA A 135 2.17 18.04 10.87
CA ALA A 135 2.98 18.44 12.02
C ALA A 135 2.28 19.48 12.90
N LEU A 136 1.56 20.44 12.30
CA LEU A 136 0.71 21.40 13.02
C LEU A 136 -0.42 20.71 13.78
N LEU A 137 -1.11 19.76 13.14
CA LEU A 137 -2.20 19.01 13.78
C LEU A 137 -1.69 18.15 14.93
N ALA A 138 -0.51 17.52 14.78
CA ALA A 138 0.14 16.79 15.86
C ALA A 138 0.55 17.72 17.03
N LEU A 139 1.02 18.93 16.73
CA LEU A 139 1.31 19.94 17.74
C LEU A 139 0.05 20.34 18.53
N GLU A 140 -1.05 20.63 17.82
CA GLU A 140 -2.32 20.98 18.45
C GLU A 140 -2.94 19.81 19.22
N GLU A 141 -2.71 18.57 18.79
CA GLU A 141 -3.19 17.40 19.53
C GLU A 141 -2.50 17.26 20.89
N LEU A 142 -1.19 17.49 20.94
CA LEU A 142 -0.37 17.34 22.14
C LEU A 142 -0.49 18.53 23.11
N HIS A 143 -0.56 19.75 22.58
CA HIS A 143 -0.44 20.98 23.37
C HIS A 143 -1.59 21.98 23.17
N GLY A 144 -2.48 21.71 22.22
CA GLY A 144 -3.60 22.59 21.87
C GLY A 144 -4.90 22.25 22.60
N THR A 145 -5.95 22.98 22.21
CA THR A 145 -7.32 22.74 22.66
C THR A 145 -8.13 22.10 21.53
N LYS A 146 -9.30 21.52 21.84
CA LYS A 146 -10.17 20.94 20.81
C LYS A 146 -10.62 21.99 19.77
N GLU A 147 -10.72 23.25 20.17
CA GLU A 147 -11.12 24.35 19.29
C GLU A 147 -10.00 24.76 18.33
N THR A 148 -8.77 24.91 18.83
CA THR A 148 -7.61 25.23 17.98
C THR A 148 -7.30 24.09 17.02
N PHE A 149 -7.49 22.84 17.46
CA PHE A 149 -7.38 21.67 16.61
C PHE A 149 -8.40 21.70 15.45
N LYS A 150 -9.68 21.94 15.75
CA LYS A 150 -10.73 22.03 14.71
C LYS A 150 -10.47 23.15 13.71
N GLN A 151 -10.08 24.34 14.19
CA GLN A 151 -9.73 25.45 13.31
C GLN A 151 -8.55 25.11 12.38
N THR A 152 -7.49 24.49 12.93
CA THR A 152 -6.33 24.07 12.15
C THR A 152 -6.71 22.99 11.12
N MET A 153 -7.62 22.09 11.50
CA MET A 153 -8.17 21.08 10.59
C MET A 153 -8.96 21.72 9.45
N ASP A 154 -9.84 22.67 9.74
CA ASP A 154 -10.62 23.40 8.73
C ASP A 154 -9.72 24.22 7.79
N ASP A 155 -8.65 24.84 8.32
CA ASP A 155 -7.65 25.54 7.53
C ASP A 155 -6.88 24.58 6.59
N ALA A 156 -6.54 23.39 7.10
CA ALA A 156 -5.89 22.36 6.31
C ALA A 156 -6.80 21.87 5.18
N LEU A 157 -8.08 21.56 5.48
CA LEU A 157 -9.07 21.07 4.52
C LEU A 157 -9.30 22.07 3.36
N ARG A 158 -9.20 23.38 3.63
CA ARG A 158 -9.28 24.42 2.58
C ARG A 158 -8.06 24.46 1.66
N SER A 159 -6.91 24.02 2.15
CA SER A 159 -5.61 24.19 1.49
C SER A 159 -5.12 22.93 0.77
N CYS A 160 -5.55 21.75 1.24
CA CYS A 160 -5.07 20.45 0.76
C CYS A 160 -6.24 19.52 0.40
N ASP A 161 -5.90 18.34 -0.14
CA ASP A 161 -6.90 17.31 -0.44
C ASP A 161 -7.55 16.83 0.86
N GLU A 162 -8.88 16.95 0.93
CA GLU A 162 -9.68 16.58 2.09
C GLU A 162 -9.37 15.15 2.54
N TYR A 163 -9.31 14.20 1.60
CA TYR A 163 -9.12 12.79 1.90
C TYR A 163 -7.76 12.52 2.58
N GLN A 164 -6.69 13.16 2.10
CA GLN A 164 -5.35 12.96 2.65
C GLN A 164 -5.24 13.49 4.08
N ILE A 165 -5.88 14.62 4.37
CA ILE A 165 -5.86 15.18 5.73
C ILE A 165 -6.66 14.29 6.68
N TYR A 166 -7.84 13.82 6.26
CA TYR A 166 -8.63 12.88 7.06
C TYR A 166 -7.84 11.62 7.43
N ILE A 167 -7.12 11.01 6.48
CA ILE A 167 -6.25 9.85 6.78
C ILE A 167 -5.14 10.23 7.74
N LYS A 168 -4.47 11.37 7.56
CA LYS A 168 -3.36 11.78 8.44
C LYS A 168 -3.84 12.02 9.88
N VAL A 169 -5.01 12.63 10.04
CA VAL A 169 -5.63 12.80 11.36
C VAL A 169 -6.08 11.47 11.96
N LEU A 170 -6.59 10.57 11.12
CA LEU A 170 -6.96 9.22 11.55
C LEU A 170 -5.74 8.45 12.10
N GLU A 171 -4.62 8.46 11.38
CA GLU A 171 -3.35 7.86 11.80
C GLU A 171 -2.82 8.48 13.10
N MET A 172 -3.01 9.79 13.26
CA MET A 172 -2.60 10.53 14.45
C MET A 172 -3.46 10.15 15.67
N PHE A 173 -4.79 10.15 15.56
CA PHE A 173 -5.68 9.71 16.64
C PHE A 173 -5.49 8.23 17.01
N ALA A 174 -5.10 7.40 16.05
CA ALA A 174 -4.71 6.02 16.31
C ALA A 174 -3.48 5.95 17.24
N LYS A 175 -2.47 6.78 16.99
CA LYS A 175 -1.25 6.85 17.83
C LYS A 175 -1.54 7.39 19.23
N SER A 176 -2.39 8.41 19.35
CA SER A 176 -2.75 9.00 20.65
C SER A 176 -3.79 8.18 21.44
N SER A 177 -4.30 7.08 20.86
CA SER A 177 -5.31 6.19 21.47
C SER A 177 -6.61 6.90 21.89
N ARG A 178 -6.98 8.01 21.23
CA ARG A 178 -8.23 8.75 21.47
C ARG A 178 -9.41 8.09 20.77
N LEU A 179 -9.88 6.99 21.34
CA LEU A 179 -10.87 6.10 20.71
C LEU A 179 -12.22 6.76 20.38
N LYS A 180 -12.70 7.71 21.20
CA LYS A 180 -14.00 8.36 20.98
C LYS A 180 -13.96 9.32 19.78
N GLU A 181 -12.95 10.19 19.76
CA GLU A 181 -12.73 11.16 18.68
C GLU A 181 -12.42 10.44 17.36
N LEU A 182 -11.71 9.30 17.44
CA LEU A 182 -11.47 8.42 16.31
C LEU A 182 -12.76 7.83 15.74
N ASP A 183 -13.64 7.28 16.58
CA ASP A 183 -14.91 6.70 16.13
C ASP A 183 -15.79 7.76 15.44
N GLU A 184 -15.86 8.97 16.00
CA GLU A 184 -16.57 10.12 15.41
C GLU A 184 -16.01 10.49 14.03
N LEU A 185 -14.68 10.64 13.92
CA LEU A 185 -14.02 10.97 12.66
C LEU A 185 -14.27 9.90 11.58
N ILE A 186 -14.22 8.62 11.95
CA ILE A 186 -14.48 7.52 11.01
C ILE A 186 -15.93 7.54 10.53
N THR A 187 -16.89 7.90 11.39
CA THR A 187 -18.28 8.07 10.93
C THR A 187 -18.42 9.22 9.95
N GLU A 188 -17.67 10.32 10.13
CA GLU A 188 -17.64 11.45 9.20
C GLU A 188 -16.99 11.06 7.86
N ILE A 189 -15.83 10.38 7.89
CA ILE A 189 -15.13 9.89 6.69
C ILE A 189 -16.04 8.96 5.89
N ASN A 190 -16.69 7.99 6.54
CA ASN A 190 -17.60 7.06 5.87
C ASN A 190 -18.85 7.74 5.33
N GLY A 191 -19.27 8.87 5.92
CA GLY A 191 -20.37 9.68 5.41
C GLY A 191 -19.97 10.46 4.14
N LYS A 192 -18.79 11.10 4.15
CA LYS A 192 -18.29 11.92 3.04
C LYS A 192 -17.76 11.08 1.88
N PHE A 193 -17.06 9.99 2.17
CA PHE A 193 -16.40 9.11 1.20
C PHE A 193 -17.06 7.74 1.13
N SER A 194 -18.40 7.71 1.17
CA SER A 194 -19.19 6.47 1.23
C SER A 194 -18.97 5.52 0.03
N ASN A 195 -18.51 6.04 -1.11
CA ASN A 195 -18.23 5.29 -2.33
C ASN A 195 -16.75 4.87 -2.48
N SER A 196 -15.86 5.31 -1.60
CA SER A 196 -14.43 5.03 -1.71
C SER A 196 -14.06 3.76 -0.95
N ILE A 197 -13.56 2.74 -1.67
CA ILE A 197 -13.06 1.50 -1.08
C ILE A 197 -11.88 1.81 -0.15
N ASP A 198 -10.94 2.64 -0.62
CA ASP A 198 -9.72 2.98 0.11
C ASP A 198 -10.03 3.62 1.47
N ALA A 199 -11.07 4.45 1.56
CA ALA A 199 -11.47 5.08 2.83
C ALA A 199 -11.85 4.06 3.90
N TYR A 200 -12.65 3.05 3.52
CA TYR A 200 -13.02 1.97 4.44
C TYR A 200 -11.82 1.10 4.81
N LEU A 201 -10.93 0.81 3.86
CA LEU A 201 -9.72 0.02 4.11
C LEU A 201 -8.80 0.74 5.11
N GLN A 202 -8.54 2.04 4.94
CA GLN A 202 -7.73 2.82 5.89
C GLN A 202 -8.35 2.86 7.28
N CYS A 203 -9.68 3.01 7.38
CA CYS A 203 -10.39 2.94 8.66
C CYS A 203 -10.23 1.56 9.32
N ALA A 204 -10.35 0.48 8.55
CA ALA A 204 -10.14 -0.88 9.04
C ALA A 204 -8.69 -1.09 9.52
N THR A 205 -7.68 -0.66 8.75
CA THR A 205 -6.27 -0.74 9.13
C THR A 205 -6.01 -0.06 10.47
N VAL A 206 -6.62 1.10 10.72
CA VAL A 206 -6.48 1.80 12.00
C VAL A 206 -7.10 1.03 13.16
N TYR A 207 -8.28 0.41 12.98
CA TYR A 207 -8.85 -0.45 14.01
C TYR A 207 -8.05 -1.72 14.27
N PHE A 208 -7.45 -2.33 13.24
CA PHE A 208 -6.54 -3.46 13.41
C PHE A 208 -5.30 -3.07 14.22
N LYS A 209 -4.68 -1.91 13.91
CA LYS A 209 -3.55 -1.37 14.71
C LYS A 209 -3.91 -1.15 16.18
N LEU A 210 -5.18 -0.89 16.49
CA LEU A 210 -5.69 -0.72 17.84
C LEU A 210 -6.17 -2.03 18.50
N ASN A 211 -5.94 -3.18 17.86
CA ASN A 211 -6.44 -4.51 18.27
C ASN A 211 -7.97 -4.57 18.45
N LYS A 212 -8.72 -3.81 17.65
CA LYS A 212 -10.19 -3.77 17.66
C LYS A 212 -10.77 -4.39 16.39
N SER A 213 -10.51 -5.67 16.18
CA SER A 213 -11.01 -6.44 15.03
C SER A 213 -12.53 -6.38 14.89
N ASP A 214 -13.29 -6.42 15.99
CA ASP A 214 -14.76 -6.34 15.95
C ASP A 214 -15.27 -5.05 15.29
N LYS A 215 -14.62 -3.92 15.60
CA LYS A 215 -14.96 -2.63 15.00
C LYS A 215 -14.56 -2.57 13.53
N ALA A 216 -13.39 -3.11 13.17
CA ALA A 216 -12.96 -3.22 11.78
C ALA A 216 -13.98 -4.02 10.94
N ARG A 217 -14.50 -5.13 11.49
CA ARG A 217 -15.51 -5.97 10.84
C ARG A 217 -16.86 -5.27 10.73
N PHE A 218 -17.26 -4.47 11.74
CA PHE A 218 -18.46 -3.64 11.64
C PHE A 218 -18.36 -2.62 10.50
N ILE A 219 -17.19 -1.98 10.35
CA ILE A 219 -16.94 -1.06 9.24
C ILE A 219 -16.99 -1.77 7.89
N PHE A 220 -16.42 -2.97 7.80
CA PHE A 220 -16.49 -3.79 6.61
C PHE A 220 -17.94 -4.12 6.21
N GLN A 221 -18.79 -4.52 7.16
CA GLN A 221 -20.21 -4.74 6.88
C GLN A 221 -20.90 -3.46 6.38
N LYS A 222 -20.58 -2.31 6.98
CA LYS A 222 -21.08 -1.00 6.52
C LYS A 222 -20.58 -0.66 5.12
N ALA A 223 -19.33 -0.97 4.79
CA ALA A 223 -18.76 -0.78 3.46
C ALA A 223 -19.54 -1.58 2.41
N LEU A 224 -19.87 -2.85 2.69
CA LEU A 224 -20.66 -3.68 1.78
C LEU A 224 -22.10 -3.14 1.59
N SER A 225 -22.69 -2.52 2.61
CA SER A 225 -24.01 -1.90 2.48
C SER A 225 -24.02 -0.62 1.64
N ASN A 226 -22.92 0.14 1.64
CA ASN A 226 -22.82 1.44 0.97
C ASN A 226 -22.22 1.34 -0.44
N LEU A 227 -21.30 0.38 -0.67
CA LEU A 227 -20.59 0.24 -1.93
C LEU A 227 -21.45 -0.47 -3.00
N PRO A 228 -21.25 -0.17 -4.29
CA PRO A 228 -21.87 -0.91 -5.38
C PRO A 228 -21.42 -2.37 -5.43
N ALA A 229 -22.31 -3.27 -5.86
CA ALA A 229 -22.05 -4.72 -5.95
C ALA A 229 -20.80 -5.09 -6.77
N LYS A 230 -20.44 -4.29 -7.79
CA LYS A 230 -19.24 -4.50 -8.61
C LYS A 230 -17.94 -4.38 -7.79
N SER A 231 -17.95 -3.55 -6.76
CA SER A 231 -16.80 -3.27 -5.89
C SER A 231 -16.71 -4.21 -4.69
N HIS A 232 -17.75 -5.00 -4.42
CA HIS A 232 -17.79 -5.90 -3.26
C HIS A 232 -16.68 -6.93 -3.31
N ILE A 233 -16.45 -7.58 -4.45
CA ILE A 233 -15.40 -8.61 -4.57
C ILE A 233 -14.03 -8.02 -4.21
N THR A 234 -13.70 -6.84 -4.73
CA THR A 234 -12.44 -6.13 -4.43
C THR A 234 -12.36 -5.73 -2.96
N MET A 235 -13.44 -5.18 -2.38
CA MET A 235 -13.46 -4.81 -0.97
C MET A 235 -13.25 -6.03 -0.06
N ILE A 236 -13.93 -7.16 -0.34
CA ILE A 236 -13.81 -8.40 0.45
C ILE A 236 -12.40 -8.96 0.32
N SER A 237 -11.82 -8.98 -0.89
CA SER A 237 -10.46 -9.51 -1.08
C SER A 237 -9.40 -8.68 -0.37
N GLU A 238 -9.46 -7.34 -0.47
CA GLU A 238 -8.51 -6.46 0.21
C GLU A 238 -8.67 -6.52 1.73
N PHE A 239 -9.92 -6.57 2.23
CA PHE A 239 -10.19 -6.73 3.65
C PHE A 239 -9.69 -8.08 4.19
N ALA A 240 -9.87 -9.17 3.43
CA ALA A 240 -9.37 -10.48 3.82
C ALA A 240 -7.83 -10.53 3.90
N LEU A 241 -7.11 -9.84 3.00
CA LEU A 241 -5.66 -9.72 3.10
C LEU A 241 -5.22 -8.97 4.36
N MET A 242 -5.91 -7.89 4.72
CA MET A 242 -5.63 -7.15 5.96
C MET A 242 -5.93 -7.99 7.20
N GLU A 243 -7.07 -8.68 7.25
CA GLU A 243 -7.44 -9.56 8.37
C GLU A 243 -6.43 -10.72 8.52
N ASN A 244 -5.85 -11.23 7.43
CA ASN A 244 -4.80 -12.24 7.51
C ASN A 244 -3.47 -11.69 8.07
N SER A 245 -3.15 -10.43 7.83
CA SER A 245 -1.92 -9.80 8.32
C SER A 245 -2.02 -9.34 9.78
N ASP A 246 -3.11 -8.66 10.13
CA ASP A 246 -3.25 -7.97 11.42
C ASP A 246 -4.37 -8.53 12.32
N GLY A 247 -5.17 -9.48 11.82
CA GLY A 247 -6.34 -10.04 12.48
C GLY A 247 -6.29 -11.57 12.60
N SER A 248 -7.42 -12.22 12.30
CA SER A 248 -7.50 -13.69 12.32
C SER A 248 -7.34 -14.30 10.92
N PRO A 249 -6.35 -15.20 10.70
CA PRO A 249 -6.20 -15.88 9.42
C PRO A 249 -7.38 -16.81 9.09
N GLU A 250 -8.12 -17.29 10.09
CA GLU A 250 -9.30 -18.15 9.88
C GLU A 250 -10.50 -17.37 9.32
N GLU A 251 -10.65 -16.12 9.77
CA GLU A 251 -11.69 -15.22 9.26
C GLU A 251 -11.35 -14.79 7.82
N ALA A 252 -10.08 -14.50 7.55
CA ALA A 252 -9.61 -14.23 6.19
C ALA A 252 -9.90 -15.41 5.24
N GLN A 253 -9.65 -16.65 5.68
CA GLN A 253 -10.03 -17.85 4.93
C GLN A 253 -11.53 -17.90 4.68
N THR A 254 -12.34 -17.69 5.72
CA THR A 254 -13.81 -17.69 5.61
C THR A 254 -14.30 -16.67 4.58
N LEU A 255 -13.72 -15.46 4.54
CA LEU A 255 -14.05 -14.45 3.54
C LEU A 255 -13.72 -14.90 2.12
N PHE A 256 -12.54 -15.49 1.88
CA PHE A 256 -12.17 -16.03 0.58
C PHE A 256 -13.06 -17.21 0.16
N GLU A 257 -13.37 -18.14 1.08
CA GLU A 257 -14.27 -19.25 0.83
C GLU A 257 -15.69 -18.78 0.46
N ASN A 258 -16.19 -17.74 1.12
CA ASN A 258 -17.47 -17.12 0.79
C ASN A 258 -17.48 -16.53 -0.64
N ILE A 259 -16.41 -15.84 -1.04
CA ILE A 259 -16.29 -15.33 -2.42
C ILE A 259 -16.27 -16.50 -3.41
N LEU A 260 -15.47 -17.54 -3.15
CA LEU A 260 -15.30 -18.67 -4.06
C LEU A 260 -16.54 -19.55 -4.17
N THR A 261 -17.38 -19.59 -3.13
CA THR A 261 -18.69 -20.24 -3.17
C THR A 261 -19.65 -19.51 -4.12
N CYS A 262 -19.63 -18.17 -4.11
CA CYS A 262 -20.48 -17.36 -4.99
C CYS A 262 -19.92 -17.23 -6.41
N HIS A 263 -18.59 -17.22 -6.56
CA HIS A 263 -17.88 -16.96 -7.80
C HIS A 263 -16.74 -17.96 -8.06
N PRO A 264 -17.04 -19.26 -8.25
CA PRO A 264 -16.03 -20.32 -8.37
C PRO A 264 -15.12 -20.19 -9.59
N SER A 265 -15.54 -19.46 -10.63
CA SER A 265 -14.79 -19.27 -11.88
C SER A 265 -13.75 -18.12 -11.86
N ARG A 266 -13.63 -17.39 -10.73
CA ARG A 266 -12.72 -16.23 -10.56
C ARG A 266 -11.33 -16.68 -10.14
N ILE A 267 -10.47 -16.90 -11.14
CA ILE A 267 -9.08 -17.35 -10.94
C ILE A 267 -8.22 -16.33 -10.20
N ASP A 268 -8.46 -15.05 -10.43
CA ASP A 268 -7.84 -13.95 -9.71
C ASP A 268 -7.96 -14.14 -8.19
N ILE A 269 -9.14 -14.52 -7.70
CA ILE A 269 -9.39 -14.77 -6.28
C ILE A 269 -8.73 -16.05 -5.79
N TRP A 270 -8.79 -17.15 -6.55
CA TRP A 270 -8.05 -18.38 -6.23
C TRP A 270 -6.55 -18.13 -6.10
N CYS A 271 -5.98 -17.38 -7.04
CA CYS A 271 -4.58 -16.99 -7.01
C CYS A 271 -4.27 -16.17 -5.76
N LEU A 272 -5.08 -15.16 -5.46
CA LEU A 272 -4.86 -14.31 -4.30
C LEU A 272 -4.95 -15.09 -2.98
N TYR A 273 -5.92 -16.00 -2.88
CA TYR A 273 -6.11 -16.86 -1.71
C TYR A 273 -4.90 -17.79 -1.47
N VAL A 274 -4.36 -18.39 -2.54
CA VAL A 274 -3.13 -19.21 -2.45
C VAL A 274 -1.93 -18.37 -2.03
N ASP A 275 -1.78 -17.15 -2.56
CA ASP A 275 -0.67 -16.26 -2.19
C ASP A 275 -0.75 -15.84 -0.73
N MET A 276 -1.96 -15.54 -0.25
CA MET A 276 -2.23 -15.24 1.17
C MET A 276 -1.80 -16.42 2.05
N MET A 277 -2.22 -17.63 1.71
CA MET A 277 -1.91 -18.85 2.49
C MET A 277 -0.42 -19.18 2.48
N THR A 278 0.25 -18.92 1.37
CA THR A 278 1.71 -19.08 1.24
C THR A 278 2.44 -18.08 2.14
N LYS A 279 2.01 -16.81 2.17
CA LYS A 279 2.56 -15.78 3.06
C LYS A 279 2.38 -16.12 4.54
N SER A 280 1.25 -16.73 4.91
CA SER A 280 0.97 -17.19 6.28
C SER A 280 1.63 -18.54 6.63
N ASN A 281 2.52 -19.06 5.78
CA ASN A 281 3.22 -20.35 5.92
C ASN A 281 2.27 -21.56 6.09
N ARG A 282 1.04 -21.46 5.57
CA ARG A 282 0.02 -22.54 5.58
C ARG A 282 0.08 -23.32 4.27
N ILE A 283 1.24 -23.92 4.00
CA ILE A 283 1.59 -24.55 2.72
C ILE A 283 0.64 -25.70 2.39
N ASP A 284 0.25 -26.51 3.36
CA ASP A 284 -0.65 -27.66 3.13
C ASP A 284 -2.05 -27.22 2.71
N LEU A 285 -2.58 -26.16 3.33
CA LEU A 285 -3.88 -25.61 2.95
C LEU A 285 -3.80 -24.89 1.59
N ALA A 286 -2.67 -24.26 1.27
CA ALA A 286 -2.44 -23.70 -0.07
C ALA A 286 -2.46 -24.81 -1.15
N ARG A 287 -1.85 -25.98 -0.88
CA ARG A 287 -1.89 -27.14 -1.77
C ARG A 287 -3.30 -27.68 -1.96
N GLN A 288 -4.06 -27.86 -0.87
CA GLN A 288 -5.47 -28.28 -0.94
C GLN A 288 -6.33 -27.28 -1.72
N THR A 289 -6.07 -25.98 -1.56
CA THR A 289 -6.76 -24.92 -2.29
C THR A 289 -6.46 -24.99 -3.78
N LEU A 290 -5.21 -25.24 -4.18
CA LEU A 290 -4.81 -25.43 -5.58
C LEU A 290 -5.43 -26.70 -6.19
N GLU A 291 -5.44 -27.80 -5.44
CA GLU A 291 -6.14 -29.04 -5.84
C GLU A 291 -7.59 -28.76 -6.18
N ARG A 292 -8.31 -28.12 -5.24
CA ARG A 292 -9.71 -27.75 -5.42
C ARG A 292 -9.91 -26.79 -6.59
N ALA A 293 -9.02 -25.82 -6.77
CA ALA A 293 -9.08 -24.89 -7.89
C ALA A 293 -8.95 -25.59 -9.25
N THR A 294 -8.15 -26.65 -9.36
CA THR A 294 -8.03 -27.42 -10.62
C THR A 294 -9.19 -28.34 -10.91
N LEU A 295 -9.92 -28.76 -9.87
CA LEU A 295 -11.14 -29.56 -10.00
C LEU A 295 -12.33 -28.70 -10.46
N GLN A 296 -12.26 -27.38 -10.35
CA GLN A 296 -13.27 -26.48 -10.88
C GLN A 296 -13.32 -26.57 -12.42
N GLN A 297 -14.54 -26.51 -12.97
CA GLN A 297 -14.78 -26.50 -14.42
C GLN A 297 -14.37 -25.16 -15.04
N LEU A 298 -13.05 -24.93 -15.09
CA LEU A 298 -12.44 -23.72 -15.63
C LEU A 298 -12.22 -23.88 -17.13
N VAL A 299 -12.40 -22.78 -17.87
CA VAL A 299 -12.04 -22.65 -19.29
C VAL A 299 -10.57 -23.04 -19.49
N ARG A 300 -10.22 -23.69 -20.61
CA ARG A 300 -8.86 -24.24 -20.85
C ARG A 300 -7.71 -23.27 -20.53
N LYS A 301 -7.78 -22.02 -20.99
CA LYS A 301 -6.75 -20.98 -20.72
C LYS A 301 -6.56 -20.71 -19.22
N LYS A 302 -7.69 -20.65 -18.51
CA LYS A 302 -7.80 -20.40 -17.08
C LYS A 302 -7.21 -21.58 -16.26
N ARG A 303 -7.51 -22.82 -16.67
CA ARG A 303 -6.93 -24.03 -16.08
C ARG A 303 -5.40 -24.10 -16.25
N LYS A 304 -4.88 -23.76 -17.43
CA LYS A 304 -3.43 -23.71 -17.67
C LYS A 304 -2.71 -22.72 -16.75
N SER A 305 -3.28 -21.53 -16.54
CA SER A 305 -2.73 -20.53 -15.62
C SER A 305 -2.67 -21.03 -14.17
N MET A 306 -3.71 -21.73 -13.70
CA MET A 306 -3.72 -22.33 -12.36
C MET A 306 -2.68 -23.44 -12.21
N LEU A 307 -2.56 -24.32 -13.20
CA LEU A 307 -1.56 -25.40 -13.20
C LEU A 307 -0.12 -24.85 -13.24
N PHE A 308 0.12 -23.75 -13.97
CA PHE A 308 1.41 -23.07 -13.96
C PHE A 308 1.75 -22.48 -12.59
N LYS A 309 0.78 -21.84 -11.93
CA LYS A 309 0.94 -21.35 -10.56
C LYS A 309 1.27 -22.48 -9.60
N TRP A 310 0.59 -23.61 -9.72
CA TRP A 310 0.83 -24.79 -8.89
C TRP A 310 2.22 -25.39 -9.13
N MET A 311 2.68 -25.46 -10.39
CA MET A 311 4.05 -25.89 -10.69
C MET A 311 5.10 -24.98 -10.05
N LYS A 312 4.90 -23.65 -10.10
CA LYS A 312 5.79 -22.68 -9.44
C LYS A 312 5.77 -22.84 -7.91
N PHE A 313 4.60 -23.11 -7.34
CA PHE A 313 4.43 -23.36 -5.92
C PHE A 313 5.17 -24.64 -5.47
N GLU A 314 5.01 -25.76 -6.16
CA GLU A 314 5.76 -26.99 -5.82
C GLU A 314 7.26 -26.89 -6.15
N GLY A 315 7.65 -26.04 -7.10
CA GLY A 315 9.05 -25.72 -7.34
C GLY A 315 9.73 -24.98 -6.17
N THR A 316 8.94 -24.28 -5.34
CA THR A 316 9.44 -23.51 -4.18
C THR A 316 9.27 -24.25 -2.86
N TYR A 317 8.21 -25.04 -2.69
CA TYR A 317 7.86 -25.68 -1.42
C TYR A 317 7.68 -27.21 -1.49
N GLY A 318 7.78 -27.81 -2.68
CA GLY A 318 7.44 -29.21 -2.94
C GLY A 318 8.64 -30.13 -3.18
N THR A 319 8.36 -31.42 -3.39
CA THR A 319 9.36 -32.42 -3.75
C THR A 319 9.42 -32.65 -5.26
N ARG A 320 10.54 -33.20 -5.74
CA ARG A 320 10.80 -33.46 -7.18
C ARG A 320 9.78 -34.43 -7.82
N GLU A 321 9.06 -35.21 -7.01
CA GLU A 321 8.01 -36.14 -7.45
C GLU A 321 6.67 -35.44 -7.69
N ASP A 322 6.33 -34.45 -6.86
CA ASP A 322 5.10 -33.66 -7.00
C ASP A 322 5.17 -32.83 -8.28
N ILE A 323 6.32 -32.23 -8.58
CA ILE A 323 6.57 -31.48 -9.82
C ILE A 323 6.34 -32.36 -11.07
N LYS A 324 6.74 -33.65 -11.03
CA LYS A 324 6.52 -34.58 -12.14
C LYS A 324 5.05 -34.94 -12.33
N LYS A 325 4.33 -35.25 -11.24
CA LYS A 325 2.89 -35.55 -11.27
C LYS A 325 2.08 -34.39 -11.88
N TYR A 326 2.43 -33.16 -11.56
CA TYR A 326 1.71 -32.00 -12.10
C TYR A 326 2.12 -31.64 -13.52
N ARG A 327 3.37 -31.93 -13.92
CA ARG A 327 3.78 -31.84 -15.32
C ARG A 327 3.03 -32.84 -16.21
N GLU A 328 2.83 -34.06 -15.73
CA GLU A 328 2.01 -35.06 -16.42
C GLU A 328 0.54 -34.64 -16.51
N LYS A 329 -0.04 -34.10 -15.42
CA LYS A 329 -1.39 -33.51 -15.46
C LYS A 329 -1.50 -32.35 -16.44
N LEU A 330 -0.48 -31.47 -16.53
CA LEU A 330 -0.45 -30.37 -17.50
C LEU A 330 -0.54 -30.90 -18.93
N ILE A 331 0.27 -31.92 -19.28
CA ILE A 331 0.32 -32.54 -20.60
C ILE A 331 -1.01 -33.22 -20.97
N ILE A 332 -1.65 -33.91 -20.02
CA ILE A 332 -2.96 -34.54 -20.23
C ILE A 332 -4.05 -33.51 -20.58
N PHE A 333 -3.94 -32.27 -20.10
CA PHE A 333 -4.86 -31.18 -20.44
C PHE A 333 -4.45 -30.39 -21.70
N GLU A 334 -3.32 -30.71 -22.34
CA GLU A 334 -2.92 -30.14 -23.64
C GLU A 334 -3.46 -30.94 -24.84
N ILE A 335 -3.86 -32.19 -24.62
CA ILE A 335 -4.57 -33.06 -25.56
C ILE A 335 -6.09 -32.82 -25.40
#